data_AF-A0A6N7HJM9-F1
#
_entry.id   AF-A0A6N7HJM9-F1
#
_cell.length_a   1.000
_cell.length_b   1.000
_cell.length_c   1.000
_cell.angle_alpha   90.00
_cell.angle_beta   90.00
_cell.angle_gamma   90.00
#
_symmetry.space_group_name_H-M   'P 1'
#
loop_
_entity.id
_entity.type
_entity.pdbx_description
1 polymer ?
#
loop_
_entity_poly.entity_id
_entity_poly.type
_entity_poly.pdbx_seq_one_letter_code
_entity_poly.pdbx_strand_id
1 'polypeptide(L)'
;MSDETRADAPIFDDKAHVRGNLDLTKADWQRAAEPDADPNGEYVEIAFVPHTDGKTYIAMRNSKFTGPDDTVLVFTESEWDAFVEGAKAGEFDEPW
;
A
#
# COMPACT_ATOMS: atom_id res chain seq x y z
N MET A 1 -29.89 23.69 8.45
CA MET A 1 -29.03 22.67 9.08
C MET A 1 -28.70 21.70 7.98
N SER A 2 -27.50 21.85 7.43
CA SER A 2 -27.02 21.13 6.26
C SER A 2 -26.46 19.79 6.72
N ASP A 3 -27.03 18.71 6.21
CA ASP A 3 -26.48 17.37 6.35
C ASP A 3 -25.42 17.20 5.27
N GLU A 4 -24.15 17.29 5.66
CA GLU A 4 -23.01 17.21 4.76
C GLU A 4 -22.77 15.73 4.45
N THR A 5 -23.26 15.29 3.30
CA THR A 5 -22.95 13.99 2.71
C THR A 5 -21.43 13.86 2.59
N ARG A 6 -20.81 13.13 3.53
CA ARG A 6 -19.44 12.65 3.35
C ARG A 6 -19.45 11.75 2.12
N ALA A 7 -18.74 12.19 1.09
CA ALA A 7 -18.56 11.43 -0.13
C ALA A 7 -17.74 10.17 0.20
N ASP A 8 -18.41 9.05 0.37
CA ASP A 8 -17.76 7.75 0.28
C ASP A 8 -17.24 7.60 -1.15
N ALA A 9 -15.91 7.50 -1.28
CA ALA A 9 -15.29 7.15 -2.54
C ALA A 9 -15.86 5.78 -2.98
N PRO A 10 -16.24 5.61 -4.26
CA PRO A 10 -16.78 4.34 -4.74
C PRO A 10 -15.77 3.21 -4.47
N ILE A 11 -16.21 2.23 -3.68
CA ILE A 11 -15.44 1.02 -3.37
C ILE A 11 -15.42 0.16 -4.63
N PHE A 12 -14.30 0.18 -5.35
CA PHE A 12 -14.06 -0.66 -6.53
C PHE A 12 -13.49 -2.05 -6.19
N ASP A 13 -13.35 -2.41 -4.91
CA ASP A 13 -12.50 -3.54 -4.50
C ASP A 13 -13.29 -4.76 -3.99
N ASP A 14 -13.21 -5.87 -4.72
CA ASP A 14 -13.67 -7.23 -4.37
C ASP A 14 -12.81 -7.88 -3.24
N LYS A 15 -12.02 -7.08 -2.49
CA LYS A 15 -10.96 -7.59 -1.59
C LYS A 15 -11.09 -7.20 -0.13
N ALA A 16 -12.25 -6.71 0.32
CA ALA A 16 -12.49 -6.55 1.76
C ALA A 16 -12.18 -7.84 2.55
N HIS A 17 -12.45 -9.01 1.94
CA HIS A 17 -12.15 -10.32 2.54
C HIS A 17 -10.67 -10.74 2.47
N VAL A 18 -9.89 -10.20 1.52
CA VAL A 18 -8.46 -10.51 1.38
C VAL A 18 -7.63 -9.65 2.32
N ARG A 19 -7.91 -8.34 2.37
CA ARG A 19 -7.16 -7.40 3.23
C ARG A 19 -7.26 -7.77 4.71
N GLY A 20 -8.42 -8.25 5.16
CA GLY A 20 -8.62 -8.68 6.56
C GLY A 20 -7.92 -10.00 6.93
N ASN A 21 -7.38 -10.76 5.96
CA ASN A 21 -6.80 -12.09 6.18
C ASN A 21 -5.35 -12.21 5.71
N LEU A 22 -4.74 -11.13 5.22
CA LEU A 22 -3.35 -11.14 4.79
C LEU A 22 -2.44 -11.14 6.03
N ASP A 23 -1.69 -12.24 6.24
CA ASP A 23 -0.73 -12.34 7.33
C ASP A 23 0.54 -11.52 7.03
N LEU A 24 0.61 -10.33 7.62
CA LEU A 24 1.74 -9.42 7.49
C LEU A 24 2.84 -9.66 8.54
N THR A 25 2.63 -10.57 9.50
CA THR A 25 3.58 -10.78 10.62
C THR A 25 4.92 -11.35 10.17
N LYS A 26 4.95 -11.98 8.99
CA LYS A 26 6.14 -12.55 8.36
C LYS A 26 6.56 -11.82 7.09
N ALA A 27 5.95 -10.67 6.81
CA ALA A 27 6.28 -9.89 5.63
C ALA A 27 7.73 -9.39 5.72
N ASP A 28 8.48 -9.60 4.64
CA ASP A 28 9.83 -9.06 4.49
C ASP A 28 9.73 -7.66 3.87
N TRP A 29 9.81 -6.65 4.73
CA TRP A 29 9.61 -5.25 4.36
C TRP A 29 10.88 -4.66 3.76
N GLN A 30 10.76 -4.22 2.50
CA GLN A 30 11.81 -3.55 1.75
C GLN A 30 11.59 -2.04 1.85
N ARG A 31 12.60 -1.34 2.39
CA ARG A 31 12.57 0.10 2.57
C ARG A 31 13.09 0.82 1.34
N ALA A 32 12.35 1.82 0.86
CA ALA A 32 12.82 2.76 -0.16
C ALA A 32 13.76 3.80 0.47
N ALA A 33 15.01 3.41 0.71
CA ALA A 33 16.03 4.27 1.31
C ALA A 33 17.41 4.07 0.64
N GLU A 34 18.16 5.17 0.50
CA GLU A 34 19.56 5.15 0.08
C GLU A 34 20.46 4.54 1.18
N PRO A 35 21.67 4.04 0.84
CA PRO A 35 22.57 3.41 1.81
C PRO A 35 22.97 4.28 3.01
N ASP A 36 22.98 5.60 2.85
CA ASP A 36 23.34 6.59 3.87
C ASP A 36 22.12 7.33 4.47
N ALA A 37 20.91 6.83 4.21
CA ALA A 37 19.68 7.42 4.71
C ALA A 37 19.59 7.37 6.25
N ASP A 38 18.95 8.38 6.85
CA ASP A 38 18.72 8.45 8.29
C ASP A 38 17.95 7.21 8.79
N PRO A 39 18.51 6.40 9.71
CA PRO A 39 17.80 5.23 10.23
C PRO A 39 16.46 5.56 10.90
N ASN A 40 16.24 6.80 11.35
CA ASN A 40 15.01 7.29 11.99
C ASN A 40 14.13 8.12 11.05
N GLY A 41 14.47 8.18 9.77
CA GLY A 41 13.67 8.87 8.75
C GLY A 41 12.29 8.23 8.54
N GLU A 42 11.55 8.81 7.61
CA GLU A 42 10.22 8.34 7.20
C GLU A 42 10.28 7.85 5.77
N TYR A 43 9.91 6.60 5.56
CA TYR A 43 10.10 5.90 4.29
C TYR A 43 8.85 5.15 3.88
N VAL A 44 8.73 4.93 2.58
CA VAL A 44 7.81 3.92 2.06
C VAL A 44 8.49 2.55 2.22
N GLU A 45 7.72 1.58 2.74
CA GLU A 45 8.12 0.18 2.76
C GLU A 45 7.13 -0.64 1.95
N ILE A 46 7.64 -1.61 1.20
CA ILE A 46 6.84 -2.58 0.45
C ILE A 46 7.19 -4.01 0.85
N ALA A 47 6.23 -4.93 0.76
CA ALA A 47 6.48 -6.35 0.95
C ALA A 47 5.66 -7.20 -0.03
N PHE A 48 6.24 -8.29 -0.50
CA PHE A 48 5.55 -9.29 -1.31
C PHE A 48 5.09 -10.43 -0.41
N VAL A 49 3.78 -10.59 -0.27
CA VAL A 49 3.16 -11.46 0.74
C VAL A 49 2.36 -12.57 0.05
N PRO A 50 2.85 -13.82 0.09
CA PRO A 50 2.08 -14.98 -0.34
C PRO A 50 0.83 -15.13 0.52
N HIS A 51 -0.32 -15.38 -0.13
CA HIS A 51 -1.59 -15.57 0.54
C HIS A 51 -2.12 -17.00 0.33
N THR A 52 -3.09 -17.39 1.16
CA THR A 52 -3.63 -18.76 1.21
C THR A 52 -4.44 -19.15 -0.03
N ASP A 53 -4.85 -18.17 -0.84
CA ASP A 53 -5.48 -18.37 -2.16
C ASP A 53 -4.47 -18.71 -3.28
N GLY A 54 -3.18 -18.82 -2.93
CA GLY A 54 -2.10 -19.15 -3.87
C GLY A 54 -1.60 -17.95 -4.69
N LYS A 55 -2.04 -16.74 -4.38
CA LYS A 55 -1.56 -15.50 -5.02
C LYS A 55 -0.55 -14.77 -4.14
N THR A 56 0.22 -13.87 -4.75
CA THR A 56 1.04 -12.91 -4.04
C THR A 56 0.35 -11.55 -4.05
N TYR A 57 0.34 -10.89 -2.91
CA TYR A 57 -0.12 -9.51 -2.77
C TYR A 57 1.05 -8.61 -2.43
N ILE A 58 0.99 -7.36 -2.88
CA ILE A 58 1.98 -6.35 -2.57
C ILE A 58 1.38 -5.45 -1.50
N ALA A 59 2.01 -5.44 -0.32
CA ALA A 59 1.66 -4.57 0.79
C ALA A 59 2.56 -3.33 0.74
N MET A 60 2.01 -2.15 0.98
CA MET A 60 2.74 -0.89 1.07
C MET A 60 2.32 -0.13 2.33
N ARG A 61 3.31 0.39 3.07
CA ARG A 61 3.09 1.16 4.30
C ARG A 61 4.11 2.27 4.46
N ASN A 62 3.88 3.10 5.48
CA ASN A 62 4.86 4.05 5.97
C ASN A 62 5.68 3.41 7.11
N SER A 63 7.01 3.55 7.08
CA SER A 63 7.94 2.93 8.03
C SER A 63 7.75 3.35 9.49
N LYS A 64 7.06 4.48 9.75
CA LYS A 64 6.77 4.95 11.12
C LYS A 64 5.46 4.43 11.69
N PHE A 65 4.60 3.88 10.85
CA PHE A 65 3.25 3.42 11.22
C PHE A 65 3.15 1.92 10.96
N THR A 66 3.63 1.12 11.93
CA THR A 66 3.76 -0.34 11.83
C THR A 66 2.87 -1.09 12.83
N GLY A 67 1.99 -0.38 13.54
CA GLY A 67 1.03 -0.97 14.47
C GLY A 67 -0.04 -1.80 13.77
N PRO A 68 -0.79 -2.62 14.52
CA PRO A 68 -1.83 -3.48 13.96
C PRO A 68 -3.00 -2.72 13.34
N ASP A 69 -3.24 -1.48 13.79
CA ASP A 69 -4.31 -0.61 13.30
C ASP A 69 -3.81 0.45 12.30
N ASP A 70 -2.50 0.47 12.03
CA ASP A 70 -1.92 1.41 11.07
C ASP A 70 -2.25 1.00 9.63
N THR A 71 -2.33 1.99 8.75
CA THR A 71 -2.80 1.77 7.37
C THR A 71 -1.76 1.03 6.54
N VAL A 72 -2.20 -0.06 5.93
CA VAL A 72 -1.46 -0.80 4.89
C VAL A 72 -2.29 -0.83 3.62
N LEU A 73 -1.71 -0.36 2.53
CA LEU A 73 -2.29 -0.50 1.20
C LEU A 73 -1.92 -1.88 0.65
N VAL A 74 -2.88 -2.56 0.03
CA VAL A 74 -2.69 -3.92 -0.51
C VAL A 74 -3.11 -3.91 -1.97
N PHE A 75 -2.22 -4.41 -2.82
CA PHE A 75 -2.38 -4.53 -4.26
C PHE A 75 -2.31 -5.99 -4.68
N THR A 76 -3.07 -6.35 -5.70
CA THR A 76 -2.74 -7.52 -6.54
C THR A 76 -1.55 -7.20 -7.43
N GLU A 77 -0.92 -8.24 -7.98
CA GLU A 77 0.17 -8.09 -8.96
C GLU A 77 -0.23 -7.15 -10.11
N SER A 78 -1.40 -7.34 -10.73
CA SER A 78 -1.85 -6.50 -11.85
C SER A 78 -2.11 -5.03 -11.48
N GLU A 79 -2.59 -4.77 -10.26
CA GLU A 79 -2.77 -3.39 -9.79
C GLU A 79 -1.43 -2.74 -9.45
N TRP A 80 -0.49 -3.51 -8.89
CA TRP A 80 0.85 -3.04 -8.62
C TRP A 80 1.59 -2.67 -9.90
N ASP A 81 1.51 -3.52 -10.93
CA ASP A 81 2.09 -3.25 -12.24
C ASP A 81 1.50 -1.97 -12.84
N ALA A 82 0.16 -1.84 -12.85
CA ALA A 82 -0.51 -0.64 -13.35
C ALA A 82 -0.12 0.62 -12.56
N PHE A 83 -0.04 0.54 -11.22
CA PHE A 83 0.38 1.64 -10.37
C PHE A 83 1.83 2.09 -10.69
N VAL A 84 2.76 1.13 -10.80
CA VAL A 84 4.16 1.41 -11.10
C VAL A 84 4.32 1.98 -12.52
N GLU A 85 3.59 1.47 -13.50
CA GLU A 85 3.58 1.99 -14.86
C GLU A 85 3.05 3.43 -14.91
N GLY A 86 1.93 3.72 -14.25
CA GLY A 86 1.37 5.07 -14.12
C GLY A 86 2.33 6.04 -13.44
N ALA A 87 2.95 5.61 -12.32
CA ALA A 87 3.95 6.42 -11.62
C ALA A 87 5.16 6.74 -12.50
N LYS A 88 5.69 5.76 -13.24
CA LYS A 88 6.81 5.96 -14.18
C LYS A 88 6.42 6.81 -15.39
N ALA A 89 5.16 6.78 -15.80
CA ALA A 89 4.62 7.64 -16.84
C ALA A 89 4.42 9.09 -16.38
N GLY A 90 4.69 9.39 -15.11
CA GLY A 90 4.57 10.72 -14.55
C GLY A 90 3.13 11.10 -14.20
N GLU A 91 2.23 10.15 -13.95
CA GLU A 91 0.85 10.46 -13.51
C GLU A 91 0.81 11.26 -12.19
N PHE A 92 1.87 11.16 -11.39
CA PHE A 92 2.05 11.92 -10.15
C PHE A 92 3.06 13.07 -10.29
N ASP A 93 3.66 13.26 -11.47
CA ASP A 93 4.57 14.37 -11.71
C ASP A 93 3.75 15.68 -11.77
N GLU A 94 4.23 16.72 -11.10
CA GLU A 94 3.54 18.01 -11.03
C GLU A 94 3.35 18.63 -12.43
N PRO A 95 2.19 19.28 -12.65
CA PRO A 95 2.28 20.70 -13.02
C PRO A 95 1.26 21.57 -12.27
N TRP A 96 0.79 21.14 -11.09
CA TRP A 96 -0.39 21.74 -10.46
C TRP A 96 -0.20 23.17 -9.95
#